data_AF-A0A7L2SRU9-F1
#
_entry.id   AF-A0A7L2SRU9-F1
#
_cell.length_a   1.000
_cell.length_b   1.000
_cell.length_c   1.000
_cell.angle_alpha   90.00
_cell.angle_beta   90.00
_cell.angle_gamma   90.00
#
_symmetry.space_group_name_H-M   'P 1'
#
loop_
_entity.id
_entity.type
_entity.pdbx_description
1 polymer ?
#
loop_
_entity_poly.entity_id
_entity_poly.type
_entity_poly.pdbx_seq_one_letter_code
_entity_poly.pdbx_strand_id
1 'polypeptide(L)'
;QVEVYAPNIPQMHVVDHVKGQPTPEQRNVLVESARIARGNIKDLAELDVKGLHALIIPGGFGVAKNLSTWATQGKNCTVSKEVEDALKAFHAARKPIGLCCISPVLAAKIFPGCEVTVGHDTECEQ
;
A
#
# COMPACT_ATOMS: atom_id res chain seq x y z
N GLN A 1 15.26 0.29 14.16
CA GLN A 1 14.23 -0.75 14.41
C GLN A 1 13.07 -0.48 13.46
N VAL A 2 12.32 -1.52 13.07
CA VAL A 2 11.21 -1.41 12.11
C VAL A 2 9.97 -2.06 12.71
N GLU A 3 8.84 -1.43 12.47
CA GLU A 3 7.52 -1.98 12.76
C GLU A 3 6.81 -2.26 11.43
N VAL A 4 6.17 -3.42 11.32
CA VAL A 4 5.46 -3.83 10.11
C VAL A 4 3.97 -3.78 10.39
N TYR A 5 3.21 -3.25 9.44
CA TYR A 5 1.76 -3.11 9.53
C TYR A 5 1.10 -3.60 8.25
N ALA A 6 -0.12 -4.11 8.38
CA ALA A 6 -0.98 -4.42 7.25
C ALA A 6 -2.45 -4.30 7.67
N PRO A 7 -3.36 -3.87 6.78
CA PRO A 7 -4.78 -3.81 7.09
C PRO A 7 -5.34 -5.23 7.27
N ASN A 8 -6.19 -5.40 8.28
CA ASN A 8 -6.84 -6.68 8.55
C ASN A 8 -8.10 -6.87 7.68
N ILE A 9 -7.89 -7.04 6.38
CA ILE A 9 -8.95 -7.14 5.37
C ILE A 9 -8.73 -8.37 4.46
N PRO A 10 -9.77 -8.88 3.77
CA PRO A 10 -9.58 -9.85 2.70
C PRO A 10 -8.77 -9.25 1.54
N GLN A 11 -7.94 -10.07 0.89
CA GLN A 11 -7.32 -9.72 -0.39
C GLN A 11 -8.38 -9.65 -1.50
N MET A 12 -8.23 -8.72 -2.44
CA MET A 12 -9.12 -8.64 -3.62
C MET A 12 -9.05 -9.91 -4.48
N HIS A 13 -7.85 -10.47 -4.67
CA HIS A 13 -7.62 -11.72 -5.40
C HIS A 13 -6.48 -12.49 -4.76
N VAL A 14 -6.67 -13.80 -4.60
CA VAL A 14 -5.56 -14.74 -4.43
C VAL A 14 -5.10 -15.15 -5.82
N VAL A 15 -3.79 -15.08 -6.08
CA VAL A 15 -3.22 -15.36 -7.41
C VAL A 15 -2.29 -16.54 -7.32
N ASP A 16 -2.53 -17.56 -8.17
CA ASP A 16 -1.53 -18.57 -8.47
C ASP A 16 -0.46 -17.90 -9.34
N HIS A 17 0.67 -17.55 -8.72
CA HIS A 17 1.75 -16.85 -9.40
C HIS A 17 2.53 -17.76 -10.38
N VAL A 18 2.35 -19.09 -10.34
CA VAL A 18 2.91 -20.00 -11.35
C VAL A 18 2.11 -19.89 -12.64
N LYS A 19 0.78 -19.75 -12.55
CA LYS A 19 -0.13 -19.60 -13.70
C LYS A 19 -0.42 -18.15 -14.09
N GLY A 20 -0.13 -17.20 -13.19
CA GLY A 20 -0.49 -15.79 -13.35
C GLY A 20 -1.99 -15.51 -13.28
N GLN A 21 -2.79 -16.41 -12.69
CA GLN A 21 -4.25 -16.33 -12.71
C GLN A 21 -4.85 -16.29 -11.30
N PRO A 22 -6.00 -15.60 -11.10
CA PRO A 22 -6.73 -15.66 -9.84
C PRO A 22 -7.20 -17.08 -9.50
N THR A 23 -7.28 -17.39 -8.21
CA THR A 23 -7.88 -18.62 -7.68
C THR A 23 -9.16 -18.28 -6.89
N PRO A 24 -10.08 -19.25 -6.65
CA PRO A 24 -11.28 -19.02 -5.86
C PRO A 24 -11.02 -18.98 -4.34
N GLU A 25 -9.77 -19.14 -3.91
CA GLU A 25 -9.39 -19.06 -2.50
C GLU A 25 -9.58 -17.64 -1.94
N GLN A 26 -9.75 -17.55 -0.63
CA GLN A 26 -9.74 -16.29 0.09
C GLN A 26 -8.59 -16.28 1.09
N ARG A 27 -7.89 -15.14 1.17
CA ARG A 27 -6.80 -14.92 2.12
C ARG A 27 -6.90 -13.52 2.70
N ASN A 28 -6.38 -13.34 3.91
CA ASN A 28 -6.37 -12.07 4.62
C ASN A 28 -5.01 -11.37 4.43
N VAL A 29 -5.05 -10.05 4.20
CA VAL A 29 -3.85 -9.23 3.93
C VAL A 29 -2.89 -9.24 5.12
N LEU A 30 -3.36 -9.03 6.35
CA LEU A 30 -2.54 -9.06 7.57
C LEU A 30 -1.92 -10.44 7.79
N VAL A 31 -2.74 -11.50 7.73
CA VAL A 31 -2.29 -12.89 7.95
C VAL A 31 -1.21 -13.29 6.95
N GLU A 32 -1.38 -12.98 5.67
CA GLU A 32 -0.40 -13.34 4.66
C GLU A 32 0.85 -12.44 4.71
N SER A 33 0.71 -11.17 5.06
CA SER A 33 1.84 -10.24 5.27
C SER A 33 2.71 -10.66 6.46
N ALA A 34 2.12 -11.34 7.47
CA ALA A 34 2.86 -11.92 8.59
C ALA A 34 3.95 -12.91 8.15
N ARG A 35 3.81 -13.54 6.97
CA ARG A 35 4.86 -14.42 6.40
C ARG A 35 6.15 -13.64 6.13
N ILE A 36 6.05 -12.43 5.56
CA ILE A 36 7.20 -11.56 5.29
C ILE A 36 7.78 -11.05 6.61
N ALA A 37 6.92 -10.65 7.54
CA ALA A 37 7.31 -10.10 8.84
C ALA A 37 7.76 -11.16 9.86
N ARG A 38 7.74 -12.45 9.51
CA ARG A 38 8.00 -13.59 10.41
C ARG A 38 7.15 -13.53 11.69
N GLY A 39 5.89 -13.15 11.55
CA GLY A 39 4.93 -13.00 12.65
C GLY A 39 5.00 -11.67 13.41
N ASN A 40 6.04 -10.85 13.23
CA ASN A 40 6.17 -9.56 13.91
C ASN A 40 5.50 -8.43 13.10
N ILE A 41 4.16 -8.45 13.06
CA ILE A 41 3.32 -7.50 12.34
C ILE A 41 2.13 -7.09 13.19
N LYS A 42 1.66 -5.86 13.02
CA LYS A 42 0.48 -5.32 13.71
C LYS A 42 -0.62 -4.98 12.70
N ASP A 43 -1.85 -4.88 13.17
CA ASP A 43 -2.93 -4.30 12.39
C ASP A 43 -2.60 -2.83 12.08
N LEU A 44 -2.84 -2.40 10.84
CA LEU A 44 -2.62 -1.01 10.44
C LEU A 44 -3.48 -0.03 11.26
N ALA A 45 -4.64 -0.48 11.74
CA ALA A 45 -5.49 0.32 12.63
C ALA A 45 -4.82 0.68 13.98
N GLU A 46 -3.78 -0.06 14.39
CA GLU A 46 -3.02 0.18 15.63
C GLU A 46 -1.81 1.11 15.43
N LEU A 47 -1.59 1.64 14.23
CA LEU A 47 -0.43 2.46 13.92
C LEU A 47 -0.47 3.78 14.71
N ASP A 48 0.55 4.00 15.56
CA ASP A 48 0.82 5.29 16.20
C ASP A 48 2.04 5.95 15.57
N VAL A 49 1.79 7.04 14.84
CA VAL A 49 2.85 7.82 14.18
C VAL A 49 3.84 8.41 15.18
N LYS A 50 3.46 8.67 16.43
CA LYS A 50 4.35 9.34 17.40
C LYS A 50 5.64 8.56 17.66
N GLY A 51 5.55 7.23 17.72
CA GLY A 51 6.69 6.34 17.97
C GLY A 51 7.60 6.08 16.77
N LEU A 52 7.22 6.52 15.57
CA LEU A 52 7.91 6.18 14.32
C LEU A 52 8.63 7.39 13.72
N HIS A 53 9.70 7.18 12.97
CA HIS A 53 10.49 8.28 12.37
C HIS A 53 10.21 8.51 10.89
N ALA A 54 9.75 7.47 10.18
CA ALA A 54 9.45 7.50 8.75
C ALA A 54 8.45 6.37 8.42
N LEU A 55 7.80 6.49 7.26
CA LEU A 55 6.94 5.46 6.69
C LEU A 55 7.55 4.95 5.39
N ILE A 56 7.57 3.64 5.19
CA ILE A 56 7.93 3.02 3.91
C ILE A 56 6.76 2.15 3.47
N ILE A 57 6.26 2.34 2.25
CA ILE A 57 5.28 1.44 1.61
C ILE A 57 5.97 0.73 0.44
N PRO A 58 6.33 -0.56 0.59
CA PRO A 58 6.85 -1.36 -0.50
C PRO A 58 5.90 -1.44 -1.70
N GLY A 59 6.44 -1.94 -2.81
CA GLY A 59 5.68 -2.18 -4.03
C GLY A 59 4.80 -3.43 -4.00
N GLY A 60 4.52 -3.92 -5.21
CA GLY A 60 3.69 -5.10 -5.43
C GLY A 60 2.24 -4.74 -5.73
N PHE A 61 1.60 -5.56 -6.59
CA PHE A 61 0.27 -5.24 -7.12
C PHE A 61 -0.85 -5.29 -6.07
N GLY A 62 -0.57 -5.85 -4.89
CA GLY A 62 -1.44 -5.76 -3.72
C GLY A 62 -1.69 -4.31 -3.27
N VAL A 63 -0.77 -3.38 -3.54
CA VAL A 63 -1.00 -1.95 -3.25
C VAL A 63 -2.12 -1.38 -4.12
N ALA A 64 -2.10 -1.70 -5.42
CA ALA A 64 -3.10 -1.25 -6.38
C ALA A 64 -4.46 -1.95 -6.21
N LYS A 65 -4.52 -3.09 -5.52
CA LYS A 65 -5.71 -3.93 -5.35
C LYS A 65 -6.33 -3.87 -3.95
N ASN A 66 -5.51 -3.82 -2.91
CA ASN A 66 -5.96 -3.98 -1.52
C ASN A 66 -5.83 -2.67 -0.72
N LEU A 67 -4.80 -1.86 -1.02
CA LEU A 67 -4.61 -0.56 -0.36
C LEU A 67 -5.29 0.59 -1.12
N SER A 68 -5.75 0.33 -2.34
CA SER A 68 -6.45 1.27 -3.21
C SER A 68 -7.28 0.50 -4.23
N THR A 69 -8.08 1.23 -5.02
CA THR A 69 -8.78 0.70 -6.20
C THR A 69 -8.04 0.99 -7.52
N TRP A 70 -6.75 1.33 -7.48
CA TRP A 70 -5.98 1.70 -8.69
C TRP A 70 -6.05 0.65 -9.79
N ALA A 71 -5.95 -0.63 -9.45
CA ALA A 71 -5.96 -1.73 -10.40
C ALA A 71 -7.27 -1.84 -11.21
N THR A 72 -8.38 -1.29 -10.72
CA THR A 72 -9.70 -1.36 -11.38
C THR A 72 -10.23 0.01 -11.80
N GLN A 73 -9.74 1.11 -11.22
CA GLN A 73 -10.28 2.46 -11.44
C GLN A 73 -9.23 3.47 -11.93
N GLY A 74 -7.95 3.11 -12.00
CA GLY A 74 -6.86 3.99 -12.48
C GLY A 74 -6.87 5.35 -11.79
N LYS A 75 -6.83 6.44 -12.56
CA LYS A 75 -6.87 7.83 -12.05
C LYS A 75 -8.06 8.15 -11.13
N ASN A 76 -9.18 7.43 -11.30
CA ASN A 76 -10.38 7.60 -10.50
C ASN A 76 -10.36 6.79 -9.20
N CYS A 77 -9.24 6.13 -8.87
CA CYS A 77 -9.15 5.28 -7.69
C CYS A 77 -9.42 6.03 -6.38
N THR A 78 -9.77 5.25 -5.36
CA THR A 78 -9.76 5.63 -3.97
C THR A 78 -8.62 4.90 -3.26
N VAL A 79 -8.09 5.50 -2.20
CA VAL A 79 -7.15 4.86 -1.28
C VAL A 79 -7.95 4.39 -0.07
N SER A 80 -7.56 3.25 0.54
CA SER A 80 -8.23 2.80 1.76
C SER A 80 -8.06 3.83 2.87
N LYS A 81 -9.10 4.00 3.70
CA LYS A 81 -9.11 5.03 4.74
C LYS A 81 -7.93 4.91 5.71
N GLU A 82 -7.59 3.69 6.14
CA GLU A 82 -6.46 3.44 7.05
C GLU A 82 -5.12 3.85 6.45
N VAL A 83 -4.91 3.57 5.16
CA VAL A 83 -3.67 3.92 4.44
C VAL A 83 -3.60 5.43 4.21
N GLU A 84 -4.72 6.05 3.84
CA GLU A 84 -4.84 7.50 3.69
C GLU A 84 -4.56 8.24 5.00
N ASP A 85 -5.16 7.77 6.10
CA ASP A 85 -4.96 8.35 7.44
C ASP A 85 -3.49 8.21 7.88
N ALA A 86 -2.87 7.04 7.66
CA ALA A 86 -1.45 6.84 7.95
C ALA A 86 -0.57 7.80 7.14
N LEU A 87 -0.73 7.86 5.82
CA LEU A 87 0.05 8.76 4.97
C LEU A 87 -0.10 10.22 5.41
N LYS A 88 -1.34 10.68 5.62
CA LYS A 88 -1.62 12.05 6.08
C LYS A 88 -1.00 12.34 7.45
N ALA A 89 -1.04 11.39 8.38
CA ALA A 89 -0.48 11.56 9.71
C ALA A 89 1.06 11.67 9.70
N PHE A 90 1.76 10.86 8.90
CA PHE A 90 3.21 11.01 8.69
C PHE A 90 3.56 12.35 8.02
N HIS A 91 2.82 12.74 6.98
CA HIS A 91 3.02 14.02 6.30
C HIS A 91 2.79 15.22 7.24
N ALA A 92 1.69 15.22 8.00
CA ALA A 92 1.39 16.27 8.97
C ALA A 92 2.46 16.39 10.07
N ALA A 93 3.04 15.27 10.49
CA ALA A 93 4.15 15.22 11.42
C ALA A 93 5.52 15.58 10.79
N ARG A 94 5.55 15.94 9.49
CA ARG A 94 6.77 16.22 8.70
C ARG A 94 7.78 15.07 8.74
N LYS A 95 7.28 13.83 8.78
CA LYS A 95 8.10 12.62 8.77
C LYS A 95 8.25 12.09 7.34
N PRO A 96 9.44 11.63 6.92
CA PRO A 96 9.65 11.13 5.56
C PRO A 96 8.74 9.96 5.20
N ILE A 97 8.29 9.92 3.95
CA ILE A 97 7.50 8.84 3.37
C ILE A 97 8.26 8.31 2.14
N GLY A 98 8.64 7.04 2.16
CA GLY A 98 9.26 6.34 1.05
C GLY A 98 8.26 5.40 0.37
N LEU A 99 8.17 5.48 -0.95
CA LEU A 99 7.24 4.72 -1.78
C LEU A 99 8.06 4.05 -2.89
N CYS A 100 7.72 2.81 -3.25
CA CYS A 100 8.47 1.98 -4.19
C CYS A 100 7.54 1.29 -5.18
N CYS A 101 7.99 1.19 -6.44
CA CYS A 101 7.25 0.58 -7.54
C CYS A 101 5.89 1.28 -7.76
N ILE A 102 4.75 0.60 -7.57
CA ILE A 102 3.42 1.17 -7.81
C ILE A 102 2.87 1.97 -6.62
N SER A 103 3.45 1.87 -5.41
CA SER A 103 2.94 2.60 -4.25
C SER A 103 2.97 4.14 -4.32
N PRO A 104 3.80 4.81 -5.15
CA PRO A 104 3.73 6.26 -5.34
C PRO A 104 2.38 6.79 -5.85
N VAL A 105 1.56 5.96 -6.52
CA VAL A 105 0.21 6.36 -6.95
C VAL A 105 -0.69 6.75 -5.77
N LEU A 106 -0.44 6.18 -4.58
CA LEU A 106 -1.16 6.53 -3.36
C LEU A 106 -0.89 7.98 -2.95
N ALA A 107 0.39 8.40 -2.96
CA ALA A 107 0.75 9.77 -2.64
C ALA A 107 0.27 10.76 -3.69
N ALA A 108 0.37 10.41 -4.98
CA ALA A 108 -0.17 11.24 -6.06
C ALA A 108 -1.67 11.51 -5.89
N LYS A 109 -2.43 10.51 -5.39
CA LYS A 109 -3.85 10.68 -5.10
C LYS A 109 -4.13 11.52 -3.85
N ILE A 110 -3.30 11.39 -2.81
CA ILE A 110 -3.56 11.98 -1.49
C ILE A 110 -2.97 13.39 -1.33
N PHE A 111 -1.84 13.68 -1.97
CA PHE A 111 -1.07 14.91 -1.81
C PHE A 111 -0.95 15.66 -3.15
N PRO A 112 -1.86 16.60 -3.44
CA PRO A 112 -1.77 17.43 -4.64
C PRO A 112 -0.42 18.16 -4.71
N GLY A 113 0.25 18.08 -5.87
CA GLY A 113 1.53 18.73 -6.11
C GLY A 113 2.76 17.99 -5.57
N CYS A 114 2.60 16.77 -5.04
CA CYS A 114 3.77 15.94 -4.73
C CYS A 114 4.49 15.47 -6.00
N GLU A 115 5.81 15.48 -5.97
CA GLU A 115 6.65 14.91 -7.03
C GLU A 115 6.93 13.45 -6.70
N VAL A 116 6.64 12.56 -7.66
CA VAL A 116 6.81 11.12 -7.53
C VAL A 116 7.33 10.53 -8.84
N THR A 117 7.94 9.34 -8.77
CA THR A 117 8.30 8.55 -9.94
C THR A 117 7.85 7.10 -9.75
N VAL A 118 7.38 6.48 -10.82
CA VAL A 118 7.17 5.03 -10.93
C VAL A 118 8.18 4.38 -11.88
N GLY A 119 9.27 5.10 -12.20
CA GLY A 119 10.24 4.75 -13.24
C GLY A 119 9.93 5.47 -14.55
N HIS A 120 10.28 4.82 -15.66
CA HIS A 120 9.91 5.28 -17.01
C HIS A 120 8.73 4.45 -17.49
N ASP A 121 7.54 5.00 -17.36
CA ASP A 121 6.32 4.39 -17.90
C ASP A 121 6.06 4.97 -19.30
N THR A 122 6.16 4.13 -20.33
CA THR A 122 5.92 4.55 -21.73
C THR A 122 4.44 4.57 -22.09
N GLU A 123 3.57 4.03 -21.23
CA GLU A 123 2.11 4.06 -21.36
C GLU A 123 1.49 5.05 -20.37
N CYS A 124 1.98 6.30 -20.38
CA CYS A 124 1.17 7.41 -19.87
C CYS A 124 0.17 7.79 -20.97
N GLU A 125 -1.07 7.29 -20.90
CA GLU A 125 -2.15 7.89 -21.68
C GLU A 125 -2.23 9.38 -21.30
N GLN A 126 -2.07 10.24 -22.31
CA GLN A 126 -2.22 11.69 -22.23
C GLN A 126 -3.64 12.09 -21.80
#